data_AF-A0A7C3QHU5-F1
#
_entry.id   AF-A0A7C3QHU5-F1
#
_cell.length_a   1.000
_cell.length_b   1.000
_cell.length_c   1.000
_cell.angle_alpha   90.00
_cell.angle_beta   90.00
_cell.angle_gamma   90.00
#
_symmetry.space_group_name_H-M   'P 1'
#
loop_
_entity.id
_entity.type
_entity.pdbx_description
1 polymer ?
#
loop_
_entity_poly.entity_id
_entity_poly.type
_entity_poly.pdbx_seq_one_letter_code
_entity_poly.pdbx_strand_id
1 'polypeptide(L)'
;MTIDDKDLLALLRQDMDKARAYQSELSAEREKHYRWYRAEPYGNERPGWSQTVHPTIFSVVEWMKPGLVEVFTGDFFAFNPVIKSKDPAEQHDAADRAARLKRYVRHKLFNQQDGEQLVEDFIHDCLVNHYGVMKITHRDDFDLTTELLPEMTTDEIARLAASDPEIVDIRGGKRFTRPNPLTGIEETGLRGAKAVRKKVKYQGFSLEVVPPSELYMLPGYPDLRKNPFVAHVVKRDLDYIRRMEMAGVYRKGTAEAVSSRIDSRRATGETASEYRSLHGADGLSAPDSYGTDSNCDERARRGQGEVWVWECYTRLALDETGL
;
A
#
# COMPACT_ATOMS: atom_id res chain seq x y z
N MET A 1 24.85 -7.14 -16.45
CA MET A 1 25.39 -7.63 -15.16
C MET A 1 24.28 -7.63 -14.14
N THR A 2 24.15 -8.67 -13.31
CA THR A 2 23.27 -8.65 -12.14
C THR A 2 23.98 -7.90 -11.01
N ILE A 3 23.49 -6.71 -10.65
CA ILE A 3 23.95 -5.99 -9.46
C ILE A 3 23.67 -6.87 -8.22
N ASP A 4 24.63 -6.98 -7.30
CA ASP A 4 24.42 -7.66 -6.02
C ASP A 4 23.51 -6.83 -5.11
N ASP A 5 22.64 -7.49 -4.35
CA ASP A 5 21.65 -6.84 -3.48
C ASP A 5 22.32 -5.88 -2.48
N LYS A 6 23.55 -6.19 -2.05
CA LYS A 6 24.31 -5.37 -1.12
C LYS A 6 24.77 -4.05 -1.74
N ASP A 7 25.19 -4.09 -2.99
CA ASP A 7 25.66 -2.91 -3.71
C ASP A 7 24.49 -2.00 -4.07
N LEU A 8 23.36 -2.58 -4.48
CA LEU A 8 22.10 -1.85 -4.68
C LEU A 8 21.67 -1.17 -3.38
N LEU A 9 21.69 -1.90 -2.26
CA LEU A 9 21.28 -1.36 -0.97
C LEU A 9 22.23 -0.25 -0.48
N ALA A 10 23.53 -0.35 -0.76
CA ALA A 10 24.50 0.70 -0.45
C ALA A 10 24.22 1.98 -1.24
N LEU A 11 23.92 1.87 -2.54
CA LEU A 11 23.52 3.01 -3.38
C LEU A 11 22.23 3.65 -2.87
N LEU A 12 21.21 2.83 -2.60
CA LEU A 12 19.92 3.31 -2.10
C LEU A 12 20.05 4.00 -0.75
N ARG A 13 20.90 3.51 0.17
CA ARG A 13 21.10 4.15 1.48
C ARG A 13 21.53 5.60 1.36
N GLN A 14 22.46 5.90 0.45
CA GLN A 14 22.93 7.26 0.25
C GLN A 14 21.80 8.20 -0.19
N ASP A 15 20.94 7.74 -1.10
CA ASP A 15 19.81 8.53 -1.58
C ASP A 15 18.67 8.61 -0.56
N MET A 16 18.45 7.55 0.23
CA MET A 16 17.52 7.54 1.36
C MET A 16 17.94 8.56 2.42
N ASP A 17 19.23 8.67 2.74
CA ASP A 17 19.72 9.62 3.75
C ASP A 17 19.54 11.08 3.26
N LYS A 18 19.82 11.36 1.99
CA LYS A 18 19.55 12.68 1.38
C LYS A 18 18.05 13.00 1.39
N ALA A 19 17.22 12.04 1.00
CA ALA A 19 15.77 12.25 0.99
C ALA A 19 15.21 12.46 2.40
N ARG A 20 15.77 11.79 3.42
CA ARG A 20 15.41 12.01 4.83
C ARG A 20 15.82 13.40 5.31
N ALA A 21 17.00 13.87 4.94
CA ALA A 21 17.45 15.22 5.27
C ALA A 21 16.49 16.27 4.67
N TYR A 22 16.16 16.14 3.38
CA TYR A 22 15.21 17.03 2.71
C TYR A 22 13.81 16.96 3.33
N GLN A 23 13.33 15.76 3.68
CA GLN A 23 12.05 15.60 4.35
C GLN A 23 12.00 16.28 5.73
N SER A 24 13.12 16.26 6.47
CA SER A 24 13.25 16.95 7.76
C SER A 24 13.26 18.47 7.64
N GLU A 25 13.73 19.02 6.52
CA GLU A 25 13.63 20.47 6.27
C GLU A 25 12.16 20.87 6.04
N LEU A 26 11.44 20.07 5.25
CA LEU A 26 10.02 20.30 4.96
C LEU A 26 9.08 19.97 6.13
N SER A 27 9.52 19.22 7.14
CA SER A 27 8.66 18.82 8.26
C SER A 27 8.24 20.03 9.11
N ALA A 28 9.14 20.98 9.33
CA ALA A 28 8.84 22.18 10.12
C ALA A 28 7.76 23.07 9.47
N GLU A 29 7.78 23.20 8.14
CA GLU A 29 6.76 23.95 7.41
C GLU A 29 5.39 23.24 7.45
N ARG A 30 5.38 21.92 7.28
CA ARG A 30 4.14 21.13 7.37
C ARG A 30 3.54 21.15 8.77
N GLU A 31 4.38 21.01 9.80
CA GLU A 31 3.94 21.14 11.19
C GLU A 31 3.28 22.51 11.40
N LYS A 32 3.90 23.58 10.94
CA LYS A 32 3.35 24.94 11.00
C LYS A 32 1.98 25.05 10.29
N HIS A 33 1.86 24.53 9.08
CA HIS A 33 0.60 24.54 8.33
C HIS A 33 -0.50 23.74 9.06
N TYR A 34 -0.13 22.60 9.62
CA TYR A 34 -1.06 21.75 10.34
C TYR A 34 -1.55 22.39 11.66
N ARG A 35 -0.64 23.05 12.40
CA ARG A 35 -0.98 23.83 13.59
C ARG A 35 -1.95 24.98 13.27
N TRP A 36 -1.71 25.69 12.17
CA TRP A 36 -2.60 26.74 11.68
C TRP A 36 -3.98 26.21 11.31
N TYR A 37 -4.05 25.06 10.64
CA TYR A 37 -5.30 24.40 10.32
C TYR A 37 -6.07 23.97 11.58
N ARG A 38 -5.39 23.47 12.61
CA ARG A 38 -5.99 23.11 13.91
C ARG A 38 -6.36 24.29 14.80
N ALA A 39 -6.11 25.53 14.35
CA ALA A 39 -6.28 26.75 15.15
C ALA A 39 -5.53 26.69 16.49
N GLU A 40 -4.34 26.07 16.49
CA GLU A 40 -3.48 26.06 17.66
C GLU A 40 -2.89 27.46 17.94
N PRO A 41 -2.56 27.76 19.21
CA PRO A 41 -1.89 29.00 19.60
C PRO A 41 -0.66 29.29 18.75
N TYR A 42 -0.46 30.55 18.33
CA TYR A 42 0.70 30.94 17.50
C TYR A 42 2.01 31.01 18.27
N GLY A 43 1.98 30.86 19.59
CA GLY A 43 3.16 30.94 20.47
C GLY A 43 3.66 32.36 20.71
N ASN A 44 3.02 33.39 20.15
CA ASN A 44 3.29 34.81 20.39
C ASN A 44 2.33 35.43 21.43
N GLU A 45 1.51 34.61 22.08
CA GLU A 45 0.50 35.04 23.03
C GLU A 45 1.14 35.48 24.36
N ARG A 46 0.57 36.53 24.96
CA ARG A 46 1.09 37.06 26.22
C ARG A 46 0.50 36.29 27.41
N PRO A 47 1.32 35.93 28.41
CA PRO A 47 0.81 35.28 29.61
C PRO A 47 -0.19 36.20 30.33
N GLY A 48 -1.34 35.65 30.74
CA GLY A 48 -2.42 36.40 31.39
C GLY A 48 -3.41 37.09 30.46
N TRP A 49 -3.28 36.93 29.14
CA TRP A 49 -4.25 37.40 28.14
C TRP A 49 -5.07 36.23 27.60
N SER A 50 -6.19 36.52 26.94
CA SER A 50 -6.97 35.49 26.24
C SER A 50 -6.14 34.85 25.13
N GLN A 51 -6.10 33.52 25.11
CA GLN A 51 -5.36 32.66 24.19
C GLN A 51 -6.27 32.06 23.10
N THR A 52 -7.48 32.60 22.94
CA THR A 52 -8.43 32.07 21.96
C THR A 52 -8.02 32.48 20.54
N VAL A 53 -7.67 31.49 19.73
CA VAL A 53 -7.42 31.66 18.29
C VAL A 53 -8.72 31.44 17.51
N HIS A 54 -9.04 32.36 16.60
CA HIS A 54 -10.16 32.18 15.70
C HIS A 54 -9.77 31.20 14.56
N PRO A 55 -10.56 30.14 14.29
CA PRO A 55 -10.25 29.10 13.31
C PRO A 55 -10.58 29.56 11.87
N THR A 56 -9.94 30.64 11.41
CA THR A 56 -10.18 31.20 10.08
C THR A 56 -9.73 30.25 8.97
N ILE A 57 -8.52 29.67 9.11
CA ILE A 57 -7.94 28.79 8.09
C ILE A 57 -8.76 27.51 7.95
N PHE A 58 -9.11 26.88 9.08
CA PHE A 58 -10.03 25.75 9.12
C PHE A 58 -11.34 26.06 8.38
N SER A 59 -12.01 27.16 8.75
CA SER A 59 -13.29 27.55 8.16
C SER A 59 -13.20 27.76 6.63
N VAL A 60 -12.11 28.37 6.15
CA VAL A 60 -11.90 28.60 4.71
C VAL A 60 -11.65 27.29 3.97
N VAL A 61 -10.82 26.40 4.53
CA VAL A 61 -10.53 25.08 3.94
C VAL A 61 -11.80 24.25 3.85
N GLU A 62 -12.57 24.14 4.94
CA GLU A 62 -13.83 23.38 4.97
C GLU A 62 -14.89 23.99 4.05
N TRP A 63 -14.93 25.31 3.90
CA TRP A 63 -15.86 25.97 2.98
C TRP A 63 -15.50 25.71 1.50
N MET A 64 -14.21 25.65 1.15
CA MET A 64 -13.77 25.43 -0.23
C MET A 64 -13.84 23.96 -0.67
N LYS A 65 -13.69 23.02 0.28
CA LYS A 65 -13.64 21.58 0.01
C LYS A 65 -14.82 21.06 -0.85
N PRO A 66 -16.10 21.28 -0.50
CA PRO A 66 -17.21 20.70 -1.26
C PRO A 66 -17.24 21.14 -2.72
N GLY A 67 -16.95 22.43 -2.97
CA GLY A 67 -16.93 22.97 -4.33
C GLY A 67 -15.83 22.36 -5.19
N LEU A 68 -14.65 22.09 -4.61
CA LEU A 68 -13.58 21.40 -5.33
C LEU A 68 -13.88 19.92 -5.53
N VAL A 69 -14.39 19.23 -4.51
CA VAL A 69 -14.77 17.81 -4.60
C VAL A 69 -15.82 17.61 -5.68
N GLU A 70 -16.85 18.46 -5.78
CA GLU A 70 -17.87 18.39 -6.83
C GLU A 70 -17.27 18.48 -8.24
N VAL A 71 -16.31 19.39 -8.45
CA VAL A 71 -15.61 19.53 -9.75
C VAL A 71 -14.82 18.27 -10.11
N PHE A 72 -14.13 17.65 -9.15
CA PHE A 72 -13.29 16.47 -9.37
C PHE A 72 -14.04 15.12 -9.30
N THR A 73 -15.26 15.10 -8.76
CA THR A 73 -16.16 13.92 -8.76
C THR A 73 -17.09 13.90 -9.98
N GLY A 74 -17.31 15.08 -10.57
CA GLY A 74 -18.00 15.27 -11.83
C GLY A 74 -17.21 14.74 -13.03
N ASP A 75 -17.43 15.38 -14.19
CA ASP A 75 -16.77 14.97 -15.43
C ASP A 75 -15.43 15.68 -15.65
N PHE A 76 -14.44 15.39 -14.78
CA PHE A 76 -13.22 16.18 -14.69
C PHE A 76 -12.13 15.86 -15.72
N PHE A 77 -12.17 14.70 -16.38
CA PHE A 77 -11.12 14.29 -17.31
C PHE A 77 -11.64 13.78 -18.65
N ALA A 78 -10.86 14.04 -19.70
CA ALA A 78 -11.09 13.54 -21.04
C ALA A 78 -9.82 12.86 -21.56
N PHE A 79 -9.99 11.71 -22.20
CA PHE A 79 -8.91 11.09 -22.96
C PHE A 79 -8.90 11.68 -24.37
N ASN A 80 -7.82 12.38 -24.71
CA ASN A 80 -7.61 12.88 -26.07
C ASN A 80 -6.86 11.81 -26.86
N PRO A 81 -7.51 11.10 -27.80
CA PRO A 81 -6.82 10.10 -28.61
C PRO A 81 -5.78 10.78 -29.51
N VAL A 82 -4.58 10.21 -29.58
CA VAL A 82 -3.56 10.63 -30.55
C VAL A 82 -3.96 10.09 -31.92
N ILE A 83 -4.64 10.91 -32.70
CA ILE A 83 -5.07 10.59 -34.06
C ILE A 83 -3.89 10.83 -35.01
N LYS A 84 -3.43 9.79 -35.71
CA LYS A 84 -2.30 9.89 -36.68
C LYS A 84 -2.77 10.08 -38.12
N SER A 85 -3.97 9.62 -38.48
CA SER A 85 -4.54 9.76 -39.82
C SER A 85 -5.69 10.78 -39.85
N LYS A 86 -5.98 11.35 -41.02
CA LYS A 86 -7.14 12.26 -41.20
C LYS A 86 -8.42 11.51 -41.59
N ASP A 87 -8.42 10.19 -41.53
CA ASP A 87 -9.55 9.38 -42.00
C ASP A 87 -10.73 9.48 -41.02
N PRO A 88 -11.93 9.89 -41.46
CA PRO A 88 -13.08 10.11 -40.58
C PRO A 88 -13.52 8.85 -39.81
N ALA A 89 -13.36 7.66 -40.40
CA ALA A 89 -13.67 6.40 -39.75
C ALA A 89 -12.73 6.10 -38.57
N GLU A 90 -11.42 6.35 -38.73
CA GLU A 90 -10.43 6.15 -37.67
C GLU A 90 -10.62 7.15 -36.53
N GLN A 91 -11.06 8.37 -36.85
CA GLN A 91 -11.39 9.40 -35.86
C GLN A 91 -12.60 9.00 -35.00
N HIS A 92 -13.65 8.47 -35.63
CA HIS A 92 -14.84 7.99 -34.91
C HIS A 92 -14.48 6.83 -33.96
N ASP A 93 -13.75 5.83 -34.45
CA ASP A 93 -13.31 4.69 -33.64
C ASP A 93 -12.40 5.11 -32.49
N ALA A 94 -11.53 6.09 -32.71
CA ALA A 94 -10.64 6.62 -31.68
C ALA A 94 -11.42 7.35 -30.57
N ALA A 95 -12.43 8.15 -30.93
CA ALA A 95 -13.32 8.82 -29.98
C ALA A 95 -14.13 7.79 -29.17
N ASP A 96 -14.67 6.76 -29.81
CA ASP A 96 -15.39 5.67 -29.15
C ASP A 96 -14.52 4.90 -28.16
N ARG A 97 -13.26 4.61 -28.54
CA ARG A 97 -12.28 3.98 -27.63
C ARG A 97 -12.01 4.87 -26.41
N ALA A 98 -11.83 6.17 -26.62
CA ALA A 98 -11.59 7.12 -25.53
C ALA A 98 -12.78 7.19 -24.56
N ALA A 99 -14.01 7.22 -25.08
CA ALA A 99 -15.23 7.20 -24.28
C ALA A 99 -15.36 5.90 -23.45
N ARG A 100 -15.06 4.75 -24.06
CA ARG A 100 -15.05 3.46 -23.35
C ARG A 100 -14.00 3.42 -22.24
N LEU A 101 -12.78 3.90 -22.52
CA LEU A 101 -11.70 3.96 -21.53
C LEU A 101 -12.07 4.87 -20.35
N LYS A 102 -12.63 6.06 -20.65
CA LYS A 102 -13.14 7.00 -19.65
C LYS A 102 -14.18 6.35 -18.74
N ARG A 103 -15.19 5.69 -19.33
CA ARG A 103 -16.22 4.99 -18.58
C ARG A 103 -15.64 3.87 -17.71
N TYR A 104 -14.67 3.12 -18.23
CA TYR A 104 -13.99 2.06 -17.47
C TYR A 104 -13.22 2.61 -16.26
N VAL A 105 -12.38 3.63 -16.47
CA VAL A 105 -11.61 4.28 -15.40
C VAL A 105 -12.53 4.87 -14.35
N ARG A 106 -13.59 5.58 -14.77
CA ARG A 106 -14.58 6.15 -13.85
C ARG A 106 -15.28 5.07 -13.02
N HIS A 107 -15.72 3.98 -13.66
CA HIS A 107 -16.36 2.88 -12.95
C HIS A 107 -15.43 2.23 -11.93
N LYS A 108 -14.16 2.01 -12.29
CA LYS A 108 -13.16 1.44 -11.37
C LYS A 108 -12.87 2.38 -10.20
N LEU A 109 -12.71 3.67 -10.45
CA LEU A 109 -12.39 4.65 -9.42
C LEU A 109 -13.54 4.86 -8.43
N PHE A 110 -14.74 5.20 -8.92
CA PHE A 110 -15.84 5.60 -8.05
C PHE A 110 -16.64 4.42 -7.48
N ASN A 111 -16.75 3.29 -8.20
CA ASN A 111 -17.55 2.17 -7.72
C ASN A 111 -16.74 1.08 -6.99
N GLN A 112 -15.42 1.02 -7.16
CA GLN A 112 -14.60 -0.05 -6.56
C GLN A 112 -13.55 0.45 -5.56
N GLN A 113 -13.23 1.74 -5.56
CA GLN A 113 -12.17 2.32 -4.72
C GLN A 113 -12.62 3.52 -3.88
N ASP A 114 -13.94 3.71 -3.72
CA ASP A 114 -14.50 4.84 -2.98
C ASP A 114 -13.88 6.18 -3.42
N GLY A 115 -13.82 6.38 -4.74
CA GLY A 115 -13.07 7.49 -5.36
C GLY A 115 -13.49 8.90 -4.89
N GLU A 116 -14.70 9.07 -4.36
CA GLU A 116 -15.13 10.34 -3.76
C GLU A 116 -14.28 10.68 -2.53
N GLN A 117 -14.06 9.70 -1.65
CA GLN A 117 -13.23 9.87 -0.46
C GLN A 117 -11.76 10.08 -0.84
N LEU A 118 -11.24 9.32 -1.82
CA LEU A 118 -9.86 9.53 -2.29
C LEU A 118 -9.65 10.95 -2.86
N VAL A 119 -10.63 11.48 -3.57
CA VAL A 119 -10.57 12.86 -4.09
C VAL A 119 -10.66 13.88 -2.96
N GLU A 120 -11.53 13.65 -1.97
CA GLU A 120 -11.64 14.49 -0.78
C GLU A 120 -10.32 14.53 0.01
N ASP A 121 -9.73 13.38 0.30
CA ASP A 121 -8.45 13.25 1.02
C ASP A 121 -7.32 13.95 0.25
N PHE A 122 -7.25 13.76 -1.07
CA PHE A 122 -6.27 14.44 -1.91
C PHE A 122 -6.43 15.97 -1.90
N ILE A 123 -7.67 16.47 -2.02
CA ILE A 123 -7.96 17.91 -1.98
C ILE A 123 -7.63 18.48 -0.60
N HIS A 124 -7.95 17.74 0.47
CA HIS A 124 -7.62 18.14 1.83
C HIS A 124 -6.11 18.31 2.01
N ASP A 125 -5.31 17.34 1.56
CA ASP A 125 -3.86 17.40 1.61
C ASP A 125 -3.31 18.58 0.80
N CYS A 126 -3.87 18.83 -0.39
CA CYS A 126 -3.49 19.98 -1.21
C CYS A 126 -3.75 21.33 -0.50
N LEU A 127 -4.91 21.47 0.15
CA LEU A 127 -5.30 22.71 0.82
C LEU A 127 -4.52 22.95 2.12
N VAL A 128 -4.15 21.90 2.85
CA VAL A 128 -3.41 22.02 4.12
C VAL A 128 -1.90 22.10 3.89
N ASN A 129 -1.34 21.21 3.08
CA ASN A 129 0.11 21.02 2.95
C ASN A 129 0.71 21.65 1.68
N HIS A 130 -0.04 22.50 0.97
CA HIS A 130 0.30 23.12 -0.33
C HIS A 130 0.35 22.15 -1.52
N TYR A 131 0.57 20.86 -1.30
CA TYR A 131 0.53 19.83 -2.33
C TYR A 131 -0.01 18.50 -1.77
N GLY A 132 -0.67 17.73 -2.62
CA GLY A 132 -1.06 16.35 -2.38
C GLY A 132 -0.39 15.42 -3.39
N VAL A 133 -0.25 14.15 -3.05
CA VAL A 133 0.32 13.15 -3.95
C VAL A 133 -0.62 11.97 -4.09
N MET A 134 -0.86 11.54 -5.32
CA MET A 134 -1.57 10.30 -5.63
C MET A 134 -0.62 9.30 -6.24
N LYS A 135 -0.66 8.09 -5.71
CA LYS A 135 0.11 6.95 -6.18
C LYS A 135 -0.81 6.01 -6.93
N ILE A 136 -0.40 5.60 -8.12
CA ILE A 136 -1.14 4.65 -8.95
C ILE A 136 -0.33 3.35 -8.98
N THR A 137 -0.95 2.27 -8.53
CA THR A 137 -0.37 0.92 -8.56
C THR A 137 -1.26 -0.03 -9.35
N HIS A 138 -0.75 -1.19 -9.71
CA HIS A 138 -1.59 -2.29 -10.19
C HIS A 138 -1.75 -3.30 -9.05
N ARG A 139 -2.99 -3.58 -8.67
CA ARG A 139 -3.30 -4.44 -7.52
C ARG A 139 -4.13 -5.64 -7.94
N ASP A 140 -3.65 -6.81 -7.54
CA ASP A 140 -4.32 -8.09 -7.73
C ASP A 140 -4.70 -8.66 -6.36
N ASP A 141 -5.95 -8.47 -5.93
CA ASP A 141 -6.46 -9.04 -4.70
C ASP A 141 -7.13 -10.39 -4.96
N PHE A 142 -6.72 -11.39 -4.18
CA PHE A 142 -7.23 -12.74 -4.27
C PHE A 142 -7.67 -13.23 -2.89
N ASP A 143 -8.87 -13.81 -2.82
CA ASP A 143 -9.33 -14.54 -1.64
C ASP A 143 -9.07 -16.03 -1.86
N LEU A 144 -8.44 -16.68 -0.87
CA LEU A 144 -8.20 -18.12 -0.88
C LEU A 144 -9.32 -18.79 -0.07
N THR A 145 -10.24 -19.46 -0.75
CA THR A 145 -11.28 -20.27 -0.09
C THR A 145 -10.87 -21.73 -0.07
N THR A 146 -11.04 -22.39 1.07
CA THR A 146 -10.77 -23.83 1.18
C THR A 146 -12.09 -24.60 1.13
N GLU A 147 -12.26 -25.45 0.12
CA GLU A 147 -13.40 -26.36 0.01
C GLU A 147 -12.94 -27.79 0.29
N LEU A 148 -13.74 -28.55 1.03
CA LEU A 148 -13.49 -29.97 1.27
C LEU A 148 -13.88 -30.74 0.02
N LEU A 149 -12.91 -31.41 -0.61
CA LEU A 149 -13.18 -32.31 -1.72
C LEU A 149 -13.82 -33.60 -1.21
N PRO A 150 -14.79 -34.17 -1.95
CA PRO A 150 -15.29 -35.50 -1.69
C PRO A 150 -14.18 -36.55 -1.89
N GLU A 151 -14.46 -37.80 -1.51
CA GLU A 151 -13.53 -38.92 -1.73
C GLU A 151 -13.30 -39.13 -3.22
N MET A 152 -12.12 -38.74 -3.72
CA MET A 152 -11.77 -38.77 -5.14
C MET A 152 -10.47 -39.52 -5.37
N THR A 153 -10.34 -40.16 -6.54
CA THR A 153 -9.10 -40.84 -6.92
C THR A 153 -8.02 -39.82 -7.32
N THR A 154 -6.75 -40.22 -7.28
CA THR A 154 -5.62 -39.33 -7.66
C THR A 154 -5.74 -38.81 -9.09
N ASP A 155 -6.27 -39.63 -10.01
CA ASP A 155 -6.49 -39.24 -11.41
C ASP A 155 -7.67 -38.28 -11.59
N GLU A 156 -8.71 -38.39 -10.77
CA GLU A 156 -9.83 -37.45 -10.76
C GLU A 156 -9.40 -36.09 -10.19
N ILE A 157 -8.55 -36.09 -9.16
CA ILE A 157 -7.96 -34.88 -8.56
C ILE A 157 -7.07 -34.15 -9.57
N ALA A 158 -6.25 -34.87 -10.32
CA ALA A 158 -5.42 -34.29 -11.38
C ALA A 158 -6.26 -33.71 -12.53
N ARG A 159 -7.35 -34.37 -12.92
CA ARG A 159 -8.30 -33.86 -13.90
C ARG A 159 -9.03 -32.61 -13.42
N LEU A 160 -9.44 -32.57 -12.15
CA LEU A 160 -10.08 -31.41 -11.54
C LEU A 160 -9.14 -30.19 -11.56
N ALA A 161 -7.89 -30.37 -11.14
CA ALA A 161 -6.88 -29.32 -11.16
C ALA A 161 -6.55 -28.82 -12.57
N ALA A 162 -6.61 -29.70 -13.58
CA ALA A 162 -6.42 -29.30 -14.98
C ALA A 162 -7.65 -28.60 -15.58
N SER A 163 -8.87 -28.93 -15.13
CA SER A 163 -10.11 -28.37 -15.64
C SER A 163 -10.44 -26.99 -15.07
N ASP A 164 -10.00 -26.71 -13.84
CA ASP A 164 -10.44 -25.55 -13.07
C ASP A 164 -9.22 -24.69 -12.67
N PRO A 165 -8.88 -23.65 -13.46
CA PRO A 165 -7.68 -22.83 -13.24
C PRO A 165 -7.73 -22.00 -11.94
N GLU A 166 -8.89 -21.98 -11.28
CA GLU A 166 -9.07 -21.36 -9.96
C GLU A 166 -8.55 -22.23 -8.81
N ILE A 167 -8.29 -23.53 -9.02
CA ILE A 167 -7.77 -24.44 -7.99
C ILE A 167 -6.24 -24.35 -7.99
N VAL A 168 -5.68 -23.71 -6.96
CA VAL A 168 -4.23 -23.42 -6.87
C VAL A 168 -3.46 -24.56 -6.20
N ASP A 169 -4.07 -25.22 -5.22
CA ASP A 169 -3.40 -26.26 -4.44
C ASP A 169 -4.42 -27.21 -3.81
N ILE A 170 -4.04 -28.47 -3.64
CA ILE A 170 -4.87 -29.49 -2.99
C ILE A 170 -4.10 -30.00 -1.77
N ARG A 171 -4.54 -29.58 -0.58
CA ARG A 171 -3.83 -29.81 0.67
C ARG A 171 -4.49 -30.89 1.51
N GLY A 172 -3.67 -31.81 2.00
CA GLY A 172 -4.06 -32.84 2.96
C GLY A 172 -4.86 -33.98 2.34
N GLY A 173 -5.17 -34.97 3.17
CA GLY A 173 -5.96 -36.14 2.81
C GLY A 173 -5.26 -37.43 3.24
N LYS A 174 -6.04 -38.39 3.74
CA LYS A 174 -5.55 -39.75 4.02
C LYS A 174 -5.62 -40.54 2.72
N ARG A 175 -4.53 -41.25 2.38
CA ARG A 175 -4.53 -42.18 1.24
C ARG A 175 -5.53 -43.29 1.53
N PHE A 176 -6.45 -43.52 0.61
CA PHE A 176 -7.29 -44.71 0.59
C PHE A 176 -7.03 -45.48 -0.69
N THR A 177 -7.14 -46.80 -0.64
CA THR A 177 -7.05 -47.66 -1.81
C THR A 177 -8.44 -48.19 -2.09
N ARG A 178 -8.92 -48.02 -3.32
CA ARG A 178 -10.21 -48.57 -3.77
C ARG A 178 -9.96 -49.40 -5.03
N PRO A 179 -10.43 -50.66 -5.09
CA PRO A 179 -10.40 -51.42 -6.33
C PRO A 179 -11.38 -50.78 -7.32
N ASN A 180 -10.90 -50.46 -8.52
CA ASN A 180 -11.72 -49.86 -9.56
C ASN A 180 -12.73 -50.91 -10.08
N PRO A 181 -14.05 -50.67 -10.01
CA PRO A 181 -15.07 -51.67 -10.36
C PRO A 181 -15.08 -52.11 -11.83
N LEU A 182 -14.38 -51.40 -12.73
CA LEU A 182 -14.35 -51.70 -14.16
C LEU A 182 -13.10 -52.47 -14.62
N THR A 183 -11.96 -52.28 -13.94
CA THR A 183 -10.63 -52.76 -14.39
C THR A 183 -9.93 -53.65 -13.36
N GLY A 184 -10.42 -53.73 -12.12
CA GLY A 184 -9.82 -54.57 -11.07
C GLY A 184 -8.46 -54.12 -10.57
N ILE A 185 -7.96 -52.97 -11.05
CA ILE A 185 -6.70 -52.35 -10.60
C ILE A 185 -6.98 -51.55 -9.33
N GLU A 186 -6.09 -51.65 -8.35
CA GLU A 186 -6.14 -50.85 -7.14
C GLU A 186 -5.80 -49.39 -7.45
N GLU A 187 -6.78 -48.50 -7.31
CA GLU A 187 -6.59 -47.07 -7.46
C GLU A 187 -6.41 -46.41 -6.10
N THR A 188 -5.34 -45.63 -5.97
CA THR A 188 -5.10 -44.79 -4.80
C THR A 188 -5.84 -43.47 -4.94
N GLY A 189 -6.63 -43.11 -3.93
CA GLY A 189 -7.33 -41.83 -3.81
C GLY A 189 -6.95 -41.08 -2.53
N LEU A 190 -7.37 -39.82 -2.44
CA LEU A 190 -7.24 -39.01 -1.23
C LEU A 190 -8.62 -38.77 -0.61
N ARG A 191 -8.74 -39.06 0.68
CA ARG A 191 -9.94 -38.79 1.48
C ARG A 191 -9.72 -37.56 2.35
N GLY A 192 -10.62 -36.58 2.24
CA GLY A 192 -10.57 -35.34 3.03
C GLY A 192 -9.51 -34.35 2.54
N ALA A 193 -9.21 -34.37 1.23
CA ALA A 193 -8.37 -33.34 0.62
C ALA A 193 -9.11 -32.01 0.60
N LYS A 194 -8.40 -30.90 0.82
CA LYS A 194 -8.96 -29.55 0.72
C LYS A 194 -8.47 -28.90 -0.57
N ALA A 195 -9.39 -28.53 -1.45
CA ALA A 195 -9.06 -27.68 -2.59
C ALA A 195 -8.96 -26.24 -2.11
N VAL A 196 -7.83 -25.59 -2.41
CA VAL A 196 -7.65 -24.15 -2.23
C VAL A 196 -8.03 -23.48 -3.55
N ARG A 197 -9.17 -22.81 -3.58
CA ARG A 197 -9.62 -22.00 -4.70
C ARG A 197 -9.16 -20.55 -4.52
N LYS A 198 -8.64 -19.96 -5.58
CA LYS A 198 -8.20 -18.57 -5.66
C LYS A 198 -9.26 -17.77 -6.41
N LYS A 199 -10.09 -17.07 -5.67
CA LYS A 199 -11.10 -16.17 -6.24
C LYS A 199 -10.50 -14.77 -6.38
N VAL A 200 -10.43 -14.25 -7.61
CA VAL A 200 -9.99 -12.87 -7.85
C VAL A 200 -11.06 -11.92 -7.34
N LYS A 201 -10.75 -11.17 -6.29
CA LYS A 201 -11.66 -10.17 -5.70
C LYS A 201 -11.58 -8.86 -6.46
N TYR A 202 -10.36 -8.44 -6.79
CA TYR A 202 -10.09 -7.21 -7.51
C TYR A 202 -8.87 -7.38 -8.40
N GLN A 203 -8.97 -6.86 -9.62
CA GLN A 203 -7.86 -6.73 -10.55
C GLN A 203 -8.02 -5.40 -11.28
N GLY A 204 -6.95 -4.61 -11.29
CA GLY A 204 -6.92 -3.32 -11.96
C GLY A 204 -5.94 -2.33 -11.33
N PHE A 205 -6.06 -1.08 -11.77
CA PHE A 205 -5.29 0.02 -11.18
C PHE A 205 -5.87 0.40 -9.82
N SER A 206 -5.01 0.62 -8.84
CA SER A 206 -5.36 1.14 -7.52
C SER A 206 -4.77 2.52 -7.33
N LEU A 207 -5.62 3.49 -6.97
CA LEU A 207 -5.19 4.81 -6.51
C LEU A 207 -5.10 4.82 -4.98
N GLU A 208 -4.02 5.37 -4.48
CA GLU A 208 -3.74 5.58 -3.06
C GLU A 208 -3.33 7.05 -2.90
N VAL A 209 -3.96 7.77 -1.98
CA VAL A 209 -3.52 9.11 -1.58
C VAL A 209 -2.36 8.94 -0.62
N VAL A 210 -1.22 9.52 -0.96
CA VAL A 210 -0.01 9.46 -0.15
C VAL A 210 0.11 10.79 0.61
N PRO A 211 0.02 10.77 1.95
CA PRO A 211 0.25 11.95 2.75
C PRO A 211 1.63 12.53 2.45
N PRO A 212 1.78 13.85 2.33
CA PRO A 212 3.08 14.47 2.08
C PRO A 212 4.17 14.05 3.08
N SER A 213 3.80 13.78 4.33
CA SER A 213 4.69 13.29 5.40
C SER A 213 5.33 11.93 5.11
N GLU A 214 4.68 11.09 4.32
CA GLU A 214 5.13 9.74 3.97
C GLU A 214 5.93 9.68 2.66
N LEU A 215 5.94 10.78 1.90
CA LEU A 215 6.67 10.90 0.64
C LEU A 215 8.11 11.37 0.88
N TYR A 216 9.07 10.67 0.31
CA TYR A 216 10.49 11.01 0.33
C TYR A 216 10.98 11.18 -1.10
N MET A 217 11.71 12.26 -1.35
CA MET A 217 12.24 12.58 -2.67
C MET A 217 13.61 13.25 -2.55
N LEU A 218 14.43 13.14 -3.59
CA LEU A 218 15.70 13.88 -3.61
C LEU A 218 15.47 15.37 -3.86
N PRO A 219 16.28 16.25 -3.21
CA PRO A 219 16.25 17.69 -3.46
C PRO A 219 16.82 18.03 -4.85
N GLY A 220 16.44 19.19 -5.38
CA GLY A 220 17.01 19.73 -6.62
C GLY A 220 16.27 19.36 -7.92
N TYR A 221 15.18 18.59 -7.83
CA TYR A 221 14.36 18.25 -8.99
C TYR A 221 13.01 18.98 -8.93
N PRO A 222 12.72 19.89 -9.89
CA PRO A 222 11.44 20.60 -9.92
C PRO A 222 10.27 19.70 -10.34
N ASP A 223 10.54 18.69 -11.18
CA ASP A 223 9.55 17.74 -11.66
C ASP A 223 9.76 16.37 -11.02
N LEU A 224 8.70 15.77 -10.47
CA LEU A 224 8.75 14.42 -9.90
C LEU A 224 9.17 13.37 -10.96
N ARG A 225 8.80 13.57 -12.23
CA ARG A 225 9.16 12.67 -13.34
C ARG A 225 10.66 12.59 -13.63
N LYS A 226 11.41 13.64 -13.28
CA LYS A 226 12.85 13.73 -13.49
C LYS A 226 13.64 13.28 -12.26
N ASN A 227 12.96 13.10 -11.13
CA ASN A 227 13.61 12.69 -9.90
C ASN A 227 14.07 11.22 -10.01
N PRO A 228 15.37 10.92 -9.81
CA PRO A 228 15.87 9.55 -9.90
C PRO A 228 15.45 8.67 -8.72
N PHE A 229 15.04 9.26 -7.59
CA PHE A 229 14.63 8.53 -6.39
C PHE A 229 13.38 9.14 -5.75
N VAL A 230 12.35 8.33 -5.64
CA VAL A 230 11.12 8.65 -4.88
C VAL A 230 10.80 7.45 -4.01
N ALA A 231 10.46 7.67 -2.76
CA ALA A 231 10.05 6.61 -1.85
C ALA A 231 8.75 6.96 -1.12
N HIS A 232 7.93 5.94 -0.90
CA HIS A 232 6.74 5.99 -0.07
C HIS A 232 7.01 5.16 1.19
N VAL A 233 6.92 5.78 2.36
CA VAL A 233 7.19 5.13 3.64
C VAL A 233 5.88 4.86 4.36
N VAL A 234 5.51 3.58 4.44
CA VAL A 234 4.21 3.14 4.98
C VAL A 234 4.40 2.19 6.14
N LYS A 235 3.53 2.30 7.15
CA LYS A 235 3.39 1.28 8.17
C LYS A 235 2.67 0.06 7.60
N ARG A 236 3.30 -1.11 7.64
CA ARG A 236 2.72 -2.37 7.20
C ARG A 236 2.77 -3.40 8.32
N ASP A 237 1.75 -4.24 8.36
CA ASP A 237 1.70 -5.38 9.27
C ASP A 237 2.56 -6.54 8.78
N LEU A 238 3.04 -7.36 9.71
CA LEU A 238 3.72 -8.62 9.39
C LEU A 238 2.86 -9.54 8.52
N ASP A 239 1.54 -9.54 8.70
CA ASP A 239 0.62 -10.32 7.88
C ASP A 239 0.64 -9.86 6.41
N TYR A 240 0.66 -8.55 6.18
CA TYR A 240 0.79 -8.00 4.83
C TYR A 240 2.09 -8.44 4.15
N ILE A 241 3.21 -8.42 4.89
CA ILE A 241 4.51 -8.87 4.38
C ILE A 241 4.47 -10.36 4.03
N ARG A 242 3.84 -11.20 4.86
CA ARG A 242 3.66 -12.62 4.58
C ARG A 242 2.81 -12.86 3.34
N ARG A 243 1.70 -12.12 3.18
CA ARG A 243 0.86 -12.21 1.98
C ARG A 243 1.63 -11.84 0.72
N MET A 244 2.44 -10.78 0.78
CA MET A 244 3.27 -10.36 -0.35
C MET A 244 4.41 -11.34 -0.67
N GLU A 245 4.96 -12.01 0.34
CA GLU A 245 5.92 -13.10 0.15
C GLU A 245 5.26 -14.32 -0.50
N MET A 246 4.04 -14.68 -0.07
CA MET A 246 3.26 -15.77 -0.70
C MET A 246 2.86 -15.43 -2.14
N ALA A 247 2.56 -14.17 -2.42
CA ALA A 247 2.28 -13.68 -3.77
C ALA A 247 3.53 -13.64 -4.67
N GLY A 248 4.73 -13.86 -4.12
CA GLY A 248 5.99 -13.82 -4.85
C GLY A 248 6.48 -12.40 -5.18
N VAL A 249 5.84 -11.36 -4.61
CA VAL A 249 6.29 -9.97 -4.74
C VAL A 249 7.52 -9.72 -3.88
N TYR A 250 7.52 -10.28 -2.67
CA TYR A 250 8.70 -10.26 -1.79
C TYR A 250 9.49 -11.56 -1.89
N ARG A 251 10.80 -11.45 -1.67
CA ARG A 251 11.70 -12.60 -1.66
C ARG A 251 11.33 -13.54 -0.49
N LYS A 252 11.41 -14.84 -0.74
CA LYS A 252 11.22 -15.86 0.31
C LYS A 252 12.19 -15.62 1.47
N GLY A 253 11.69 -15.68 2.69
CA GLY A 253 12.42 -15.38 3.94
C GLY A 253 12.35 -13.93 4.40
N THR A 254 11.67 -13.03 3.67
CA THR A 254 11.56 -11.62 4.06
C THR A 254 10.76 -11.45 5.35
N ALA A 255 9.62 -12.15 5.49
CA ALA A 255 8.81 -12.06 6.70
C ALA A 255 9.56 -12.57 7.95
N GLU A 256 10.36 -13.63 7.80
CA GLU A 256 11.19 -14.16 8.88
C GLU A 256 12.30 -13.18 9.27
N ALA A 257 13.01 -12.63 8.29
CA ALA A 257 14.04 -11.61 8.52
C ALA A 257 13.46 -10.37 9.23
N VAL A 258 12.30 -9.88 8.80
CA VAL A 258 11.62 -8.74 9.44
C VAL A 258 11.21 -9.10 10.88
N SER A 259 10.66 -10.29 11.12
CA SER A 259 10.29 -10.73 12.47
C SER A 259 11.50 -10.79 13.41
N SER A 260 12.64 -11.31 12.94
CA SER A 260 13.89 -11.34 13.72
C SER A 260 14.43 -9.95 14.05
N ARG A 261 14.21 -8.97 13.16
CA ARG A 261 14.61 -7.58 13.36
C ARG A 261 13.73 -6.85 14.37
N ILE A 262 12.44 -7.19 14.41
CA ILE A 262 11.51 -6.69 15.44
C ILE A 262 11.93 -7.25 16.81
N ASP A 263 12.19 -8.56 16.87
CA ASP A 263 12.55 -9.23 18.13
C ASP A 263 13.89 -8.71 18.68
N SER A 264 14.88 -8.47 17.81
CA SER A 264 16.14 -7.83 18.21
C SER A 264 15.93 -6.39 18.71
N ARG A 265 15.16 -5.54 18.02
CA ARG A 265 14.84 -4.19 18.51
C ARG A 265 14.11 -4.19 19.86
N ARG A 266 13.19 -5.13 20.06
CA ARG A 266 12.49 -5.31 21.34
C ARG A 266 13.45 -5.71 22.45
N ALA A 267 14.41 -6.59 22.15
CA ALA A 267 15.45 -6.99 23.09
C ALA A 267 16.40 -5.84 23.48
N THR A 268 16.69 -4.89 22.57
CA THR A 268 17.54 -3.73 22.84
C THR A 268 16.84 -2.62 23.63
N GLY A 269 15.52 -2.67 23.83
CA GLY A 269 14.76 -1.69 24.62
C GLY A 269 14.53 -0.32 23.93
N GLU A 270 14.97 -0.13 22.69
CA GLU A 270 14.84 1.13 21.94
C GLU A 270 13.37 1.53 21.70
N THR A 271 12.47 0.53 21.53
CA THR A 271 11.04 0.77 21.30
C THR A 271 10.35 1.48 22.46
N ALA A 272 10.78 1.22 23.70
CA ALA A 272 10.21 1.88 24.89
C ALA A 272 10.66 3.35 24.99
N SER A 273 11.85 3.68 24.46
CA SER A 273 12.41 5.03 24.44
C SER A 273 11.73 5.90 23.37
N GLU A 274 11.50 5.38 22.17
CA GLU A 274 10.82 6.09 21.09
C GLU A 274 9.34 6.35 21.42
N TYR A 275 8.63 5.37 21.99
CA TYR A 275 7.23 5.53 22.39
C TYR A 275 7.06 6.58 23.50
N ARG A 276 7.95 6.58 24.50
CA ARG A 276 7.95 7.59 25.57
C ARG A 276 8.27 8.99 25.05
N SER A 277 9.11 9.09 24.03
CA SER A 277 9.49 10.37 23.41
C SER A 277 8.37 10.94 22.55
N LEU A 278 7.63 10.09 21.83
CA LEU A 278 6.46 10.50 21.04
C LEU A 278 5.29 10.94 21.93
N HIS A 279 4.94 10.18 22.97
CA HIS A 279 3.85 10.57 23.89
C HIS A 279 4.20 11.76 24.79
N GLY A 280 5.48 11.94 25.12
CA GLY A 280 5.97 13.12 25.83
C GLY A 280 5.85 14.41 25.01
N ALA A 281 5.95 14.34 23.68
CA ALA A 281 5.80 15.49 22.79
C ALA A 281 4.35 15.96 22.68
N ASP A 282 3.37 15.04 22.74
CA ASP A 282 1.94 15.34 22.68
C ASP A 282 1.29 15.64 24.05
N GLY A 283 2.07 15.69 25.13
CA GLY A 283 1.58 15.99 26.48
C GLY A 283 0.63 14.95 27.08
N LEU A 284 0.57 13.75 26.49
CA LEU A 284 -0.28 12.64 26.92
C LEU A 284 0.56 11.66 27.76
N SER A 285 0.05 11.27 28.93
CA SER A 285 0.64 10.17 29.69
C SER A 285 0.58 8.89 28.86
N ALA A 286 1.73 8.23 28.70
CA ALA A 286 1.79 6.92 28.05
C ALA A 286 0.85 5.96 28.81
N PRO A 287 -0.07 5.24 28.13
CA PRO A 287 -0.95 4.30 28.80
C PRO A 287 -0.12 3.22 29.52
N ASP A 288 -0.49 2.91 30.77
CA ASP A 288 0.14 1.90 31.64
C ASP A 288 0.10 0.47 31.07
N SER A 289 -0.47 0.26 29.88
CA SER A 289 -0.55 -1.05 29.21
C SER A 289 0.81 -1.62 28.75
N TYR A 290 1.89 -0.85 28.90
CA TYR A 290 3.28 -1.29 28.77
C TYR A 290 4.02 -1.34 30.11
N GLY A 291 3.29 -1.43 31.22
CA GLY A 291 3.81 -2.01 32.44
C GLY A 291 4.30 -3.43 32.18
N THR A 292 5.33 -3.83 32.92
CA THR A 292 5.96 -5.16 32.99
C THR A 292 5.02 -6.29 33.44
N ASP A 293 3.75 -6.27 33.05
CA ASP A 293 2.83 -7.36 33.29
C ASP A 293 2.97 -8.40 32.18
N SER A 294 3.67 -9.46 32.55
CA SER A 294 4.01 -10.65 31.77
C SER A 294 2.80 -11.53 31.39
N ASN A 295 1.58 -10.99 31.37
CA ASN A 295 0.37 -11.81 31.30
C ASN A 295 -0.68 -11.37 30.27
N CYS A 296 -0.22 -10.87 29.12
CA CYS A 296 -1.06 -10.70 27.93
C CYS A 296 -0.44 -11.46 26.75
N ASP A 297 -1.26 -12.34 26.15
CA ASP A 297 -0.90 -13.36 25.16
C ASP A 297 0.19 -12.94 24.16
N GLU A 298 1.38 -13.52 24.30
CA GLU A 298 2.53 -13.31 23.39
C GLU A 298 2.18 -13.61 21.91
N ARG A 299 1.18 -14.46 21.66
CA ARG A 299 0.73 -14.82 20.31
C ARG A 299 -0.02 -13.71 19.59
N ALA A 300 -0.80 -12.90 20.30
CA ALA A 300 -1.51 -11.76 19.69
C ALA A 300 -0.53 -10.63 19.33
N ARG A 301 0.45 -10.38 20.20
CA ARG A 301 1.51 -9.36 20.01
C ARG A 301 2.54 -9.69 18.93
N ARG A 302 2.70 -10.98 18.58
CA ARG A 302 3.55 -11.43 17.46
C ARG A 302 2.92 -11.19 16.09
N GLY A 303 1.59 -11.15 16.00
CA GLY A 303 0.87 -10.89 14.75
C GLY A 303 0.82 -9.40 14.37
N GLN A 304 0.80 -8.51 15.36
CA GLN A 304 0.63 -7.06 15.20
C GLN A 304 1.95 -6.28 15.29
N GLY A 305 3.04 -6.86 14.78
CA GLY A 305 4.28 -6.10 14.61
C GLY A 305 4.11 -5.12 13.45
N GLU A 306 3.84 -3.84 13.74
CA GLU A 306 3.90 -2.79 12.73
C GLU A 306 5.36 -2.51 12.35
N VAL A 307 5.63 -2.46 11.05
CA VAL A 307 6.96 -2.13 10.51
C VAL A 307 6.86 -1.02 9.49
N TRP A 308 7.76 -0.05 9.60
CA TRP A 308 7.96 0.95 8.56
C TRP A 308 8.66 0.32 7.35
N VAL A 309 7.93 0.24 6.25
CA VAL A 309 8.41 -0.28 4.96
C VAL A 309 8.69 0.89 4.04
N TRP A 310 9.88 0.88 3.43
CA TRP A 310 10.28 1.85 2.41
C TRP A 310 10.02 1.27 1.03
N GLU A 311 8.97 1.74 0.36
CA GLU A 311 8.68 1.40 -1.03
C GLU A 311 9.46 2.39 -1.91
N CYS A 312 10.65 1.99 -2.37
CA CYS A 312 11.56 2.84 -3.14
C CYS A 312 11.39 2.64 -4.65
N TYR A 313 11.21 3.74 -5.38
CA TYR A 313 11.14 3.79 -6.83
C TYR A 313 12.38 4.51 -7.34
N THR A 314 13.22 3.77 -8.06
CA THR A 314 14.48 4.32 -8.58
C THR A 314 14.59 4.13 -10.07
N ARG A 315 15.14 5.15 -10.74
CA ARG A 315 15.53 5.06 -12.14
C ARG A 315 17.04 4.86 -12.20
N LEU A 316 17.45 3.60 -12.32
CA LEU A 316 18.85 3.25 -12.50
C LEU A 316 19.13 3.09 -13.99
N ALA A 317 20.06 3.88 -14.52
CA ALA A 317 20.66 3.59 -15.82
C ALA A 317 21.62 2.41 -15.62
N LEU A 318 21.14 1.20 -15.91
CA LEU A 318 21.90 -0.05 -15.77
C LEU A 318 22.74 -0.39 -17.02
N ASP A 319 22.76 0.51 -17.99
CA ASP A 319 23.53 0.35 -19.22
C ASP A 319 24.89 1.06 -19.06
N GLU A 320 25.97 0.47 -19.57
CA GLU A 320 27.38 0.88 -19.43
C GLU A 320 27.74 2.29 -19.95
N THR A 321 26.76 3.14 -20.24
CA THR A 321 26.96 4.53 -20.63
C THR A 321 26.36 5.43 -19.57
N GLY A 322 27.17 5.78 -18.57
CA GLY A 322 26.79 6.71 -17.52
C GLY A 322 26.35 8.07 -18.06
N LEU A 323 25.04 8.22 -18.28
CA LEU A 323 24.31 9.48 -18.49
C LEU A 323 22.91 9.37 -17.89
#